data_AF-A0A529LVN6-F1
#
_entry.id   AF-A0A529LVN6-F1
#
_cell.length_a   1.000
_cell.length_b   1.000
_cell.length_c   1.000
_cell.angle_alpha   90.00
_cell.angle_beta   90.00
_cell.angle_gamma   90.00
#
_symmetry.space_group_name_H-M   'P 1'
#
loop_
_entity.id
_entity.type
_entity.pdbx_description
1 polymer ?
#
loop_
_entity_poly.entity_id
_entity_poly.type
_entity_poly.pdbx_seq_one_letter_code
_entity_poly.pdbx_strand_id
1 'polypeptide(L)'
;MCNNCDYTIHGRQHHFGWDNSFVPAERVAPGSTIEFQCLDSSGGQLQADSTVADVARLDFATVNPVTGPIFVEGAEPGDALKVTIEMFKPSGFGWTANIPGFGLLADDFKEPALNIWKYDAV
;
A
#
# COMPACT_ATOMS: atom_id res chain seq x y z
N MET A 1 14.05 -6.96 10.06
CA MET A 1 14.52 -7.01 8.66
C MET A 1 14.22 -8.39 8.10
N CYS A 2 13.88 -8.55 6.82
CA CYS A 2 13.87 -9.88 6.22
C CYS A 2 15.30 -10.43 6.27
N ASN A 3 15.52 -11.56 6.93
CA ASN A 3 16.88 -12.05 7.16
C ASN A 3 17.51 -12.68 5.90
N ASN A 4 16.76 -12.83 4.80
CA ASN A 4 17.24 -13.44 3.55
C ASN A 4 16.44 -13.04 2.29
N CYS A 5 16.02 -11.77 2.17
CA CYS A 5 15.38 -11.30 0.94
C CYS A 5 16.44 -10.90 -0.08
N ASP A 6 16.24 -11.26 -1.34
CA ASP A 6 17.14 -10.87 -2.44
C ASP A 6 17.05 -9.36 -2.72
N TYR A 7 15.85 -8.79 -2.54
CA TYR A 7 15.56 -7.38 -2.81
C TYR A 7 14.71 -6.74 -1.71
N THR A 8 14.84 -5.42 -1.56
CA THR A 8 13.91 -4.60 -0.78
C THR A 8 13.41 -3.45 -1.65
N ILE A 9 12.10 -3.34 -1.81
CA ILE A 9 11.45 -2.27 -2.55
C ILE A 9 10.88 -1.28 -1.56
N HIS A 10 11.42 -0.06 -1.57
CA HIS A 10 11.08 0.96 -0.61
C HIS A 10 9.79 1.69 -1.00
N GLY A 11 9.08 2.24 -0.02
CA GLY A 11 7.81 2.95 -0.25
C GLY A 11 7.92 4.18 -1.16
N ARG A 12 9.13 4.69 -1.46
CA ARG A 12 9.34 5.73 -2.48
C ARG A 12 9.24 5.22 -3.93
N GLN A 13 9.35 3.91 -4.13
CA GLN A 13 9.19 3.23 -5.41
C GLN A 13 7.75 2.74 -5.53
N HIS A 14 6.83 3.68 -5.73
CA HIS A 14 5.42 3.40 -5.90
C HIS A 14 4.86 4.14 -7.12
N HIS A 15 3.67 3.69 -7.53
CA HIS A 15 2.91 4.32 -8.61
C HIS A 15 1.43 4.39 -8.25
N PHE A 16 0.70 5.21 -9.01
CA PHE A 16 -0.75 5.32 -8.97
C PHE A 16 -1.33 4.79 -10.27
N GLY A 17 -2.35 3.93 -10.18
CA GLY A 17 -2.92 3.23 -11.33
C GLY A 17 -2.05 2.07 -11.83
N TRP A 18 -2.51 1.40 -12.89
CA TRP A 18 -1.82 0.27 -13.52
C TRP A 18 -1.51 0.61 -14.97
N ASP A 19 -0.23 0.72 -15.29
CA ASP A 19 0.26 1.10 -16.62
C ASP A 19 1.50 0.25 -16.96
N ASN A 20 1.50 -0.37 -18.14
CA ASN A 20 2.58 -1.23 -18.60
C ASN A 20 3.81 -0.44 -19.11
N SER A 21 3.71 0.88 -19.21
CA SER A 21 4.83 1.77 -19.56
C SER A 21 5.66 2.20 -18.36
N PHE A 22 5.21 1.91 -17.13
CA PHE A 22 5.96 2.23 -15.92
C PHE A 22 7.32 1.52 -15.91
N VAL A 23 8.37 2.27 -15.59
CA VAL A 23 9.70 1.72 -15.40
C VAL A 23 9.66 0.79 -14.18
N PRO A 24 10.11 -0.47 -14.30
CA PRO A 24 10.17 -1.37 -13.16
C PRO A 24 11.03 -0.80 -12.04
N ALA A 25 10.53 -0.89 -10.81
CA ALA A 25 11.30 -0.58 -9.62
C ALA A 25 12.46 -1.57 -9.42
N GLU A 26 12.27 -2.82 -9.88
CA GLU A 26 13.29 -3.87 -9.92
C GLU A 26 12.96 -4.92 -10.99
N ARG A 27 13.99 -5.59 -11.50
CA ARG A 27 13.90 -6.76 -12.37
C ARG A 27 14.43 -7.98 -11.62
N VAL A 28 13.62 -9.03 -11.50
CA VAL A 28 13.94 -10.20 -10.66
C VAL A 28 13.84 -11.51 -11.45
N ALA A 29 14.66 -12.49 -11.06
CA ALA A 29 14.51 -13.84 -11.57
C ALA A 29 13.31 -14.55 -10.92
N PRO A 30 12.67 -15.53 -11.60
CA PRO A 30 11.70 -16.40 -10.95
C PRO A 30 12.29 -17.09 -9.71
N GLY A 31 11.54 -17.08 -8.61
CA GLY A 31 11.96 -17.67 -7.34
C GLY A 31 12.65 -16.70 -6.37
N SER A 32 12.90 -15.45 -6.77
CA SER A 32 13.44 -14.43 -5.86
C SER A 32 12.48 -14.07 -4.73
N THR A 33 13.03 -13.76 -3.56
CA THR A 33 12.28 -13.26 -2.39
C THR A 33 12.44 -11.75 -2.27
N ILE A 34 11.32 -11.02 -2.13
CA ILE A 34 11.28 -9.56 -2.11
C ILE A 34 10.61 -9.07 -0.84
N GLU A 35 11.26 -8.14 -0.12
CA GLU A 35 10.63 -7.36 0.95
C GLU A 35 10.03 -6.08 0.37
N PHE A 36 8.73 -5.85 0.59
CA PHE A 36 8.07 -4.60 0.24
C PHE A 36 7.85 -3.74 1.48
N GLN A 37 8.30 -2.49 1.41
CA GLN A 37 7.96 -1.45 2.39
C GLN A 37 6.86 -0.59 1.77
N CYS A 38 5.61 -0.83 2.16
CA CYS A 38 4.46 -0.16 1.57
C CYS A 38 4.05 1.07 2.38
N LEU A 39 3.58 2.11 1.68
CA LEU A 39 2.76 3.14 2.28
C LEU A 39 1.34 2.59 2.52
N ASP A 40 0.62 3.13 3.51
CA ASP A 40 -0.79 2.78 3.69
C ASP A 40 -1.68 3.37 2.58
N SER A 41 -2.96 3.01 2.57
CA SER A 41 -3.90 3.41 1.53
C SER A 41 -4.14 4.92 1.42
N SER A 42 -3.81 5.72 2.45
CA SER A 42 -3.85 7.18 2.35
C SER A 42 -2.65 7.76 1.60
N GLY A 43 -1.66 6.94 1.24
CA GLY A 43 -0.37 7.41 0.73
C GLY A 43 0.49 8.11 1.78
N GLY A 44 0.29 7.77 3.06
CA GLY A 44 0.98 8.40 4.19
C GLY A 44 0.41 9.76 4.59
N GLN A 45 -0.76 10.14 4.08
CA GLN A 45 -1.46 11.38 4.46
C GLN A 45 -2.05 11.31 5.88
N LEU A 46 -2.40 10.10 6.36
CA LEU A 46 -2.86 9.87 7.73
C LEU A 46 -1.78 9.16 8.55
N GLN A 47 -1.59 9.65 9.77
CA GLN A 47 -0.54 9.23 10.71
C GLN A 47 -1.15 8.88 12.07
N ALA A 48 -0.33 8.34 12.98
CA ALA A 48 -0.77 7.92 14.31
C ALA A 48 -1.29 9.06 15.21
N ASP A 49 -1.02 10.31 14.85
CA ASP A 49 -1.49 11.54 15.51
C ASP A 49 -2.56 12.29 14.69
N SER A 50 -3.02 11.72 13.57
CA SER A 50 -4.06 12.33 12.76
C SER A 50 -5.39 12.46 13.51
N THR A 51 -6.10 13.51 13.14
CA THR A 51 -7.40 13.88 13.67
C THR A 51 -8.47 13.79 12.57
N VAL A 52 -9.74 13.84 12.96
CA VAL A 52 -10.85 13.86 11.99
C VAL A 52 -10.74 15.00 10.97
N ALA A 53 -10.07 16.11 11.32
CA ALA A 53 -9.83 17.23 10.41
C ALA A 53 -8.87 16.90 9.26
N ASP A 54 -8.04 15.85 9.39
CA ASP A 54 -7.12 15.40 8.35
C ASP A 54 -7.84 14.53 7.30
N VAL A 55 -8.92 13.84 7.68
CA VAL A 55 -9.76 13.06 6.75
C VAL A 55 -10.34 13.94 5.64
N ALA A 56 -10.82 15.13 5.98
CA ALA A 56 -11.36 16.09 5.02
C ALA A 56 -10.29 16.69 4.09
N ARG A 57 -9.00 16.52 4.41
CA ARG A 57 -7.86 17.04 3.64
C ARG A 57 -7.19 15.97 2.77
N LEU A 58 -7.71 14.73 2.76
CA LEU A 58 -7.23 13.68 1.90
C LEU A 58 -7.27 14.09 0.43
N ASP A 59 -6.12 14.05 -0.22
CA ASP A 59 -6.01 14.15 -1.66
C ASP A 59 -6.23 12.78 -2.30
N PHE A 60 -7.40 12.60 -2.90
CA PHE A 60 -7.79 11.38 -3.59
C PHE A 60 -7.01 11.12 -4.89
N ALA A 61 -6.24 12.09 -5.40
CA ALA A 61 -5.33 11.83 -6.52
C ALA A 61 -4.10 11.01 -6.10
N THR A 62 -3.80 10.95 -4.80
CA THR A 62 -2.59 10.33 -4.25
C THR A 62 -2.88 9.25 -3.20
N VAL A 63 -4.11 8.74 -3.15
CA VAL A 63 -4.47 7.55 -2.35
C VAL A 63 -4.13 6.25 -3.10
N ASN A 64 -4.00 5.17 -2.35
CA ASN A 64 -3.73 3.81 -2.82
C ASN A 64 -2.46 3.69 -3.68
N PRO A 65 -1.30 4.20 -3.23
CA PRO A 65 -0.05 3.92 -3.93
C PRO A 65 0.23 2.41 -3.90
N VAL A 66 0.76 1.90 -5.00
CA VAL A 66 1.20 0.51 -5.13
C VAL A 66 2.73 0.48 -5.25
N THR A 67 3.40 -0.22 -4.33
CA THR A 67 4.86 -0.37 -4.36
C THR A 67 5.28 -1.29 -5.51
N GLY A 68 6.20 -0.84 -6.36
CA GLY A 68 6.62 -1.53 -7.58
C GLY A 68 6.68 -0.56 -8.79
N PRO A 69 6.43 -1.05 -10.03
CA PRO A 69 6.14 -2.44 -10.39
C PRO A 69 7.40 -3.32 -10.43
N ILE A 70 7.22 -4.64 -10.36
CA ILE A 70 8.32 -5.60 -10.47
C ILE A 70 8.26 -6.30 -11.82
N PHE A 71 9.38 -6.30 -12.54
CA PHE A 71 9.54 -7.07 -13.76
C PHE A 71 10.06 -8.46 -13.40
N VAL A 72 9.34 -9.51 -13.78
CA VAL A 72 9.78 -10.90 -13.56
C VAL A 72 10.35 -11.44 -14.86
N GLU A 73 11.64 -11.78 -14.85
CA GLU A 73 12.36 -12.25 -16.04
C GLU A 73 11.73 -13.54 -16.59
N GLY A 74 11.50 -13.55 -17.91
CA GLY A 74 10.93 -14.69 -18.62
C GLY A 74 9.41 -14.86 -18.50
N ALA A 75 8.69 -13.99 -17.78
CA ALA A 75 7.23 -14.03 -17.77
C ALA A 75 6.64 -13.46 -19.07
N GLU A 76 5.72 -14.18 -19.70
CA GLU A 76 5.10 -13.82 -20.98
C GLU A 76 3.57 -13.69 -20.90
N PRO A 77 2.90 -12.97 -21.83
CA PRO A 77 1.44 -12.92 -21.89
C PRO A 77 0.82 -14.31 -22.03
N GLY A 78 -0.05 -14.67 -21.09
CA GLY A 78 -0.68 -15.98 -21.01
C GLY A 78 -0.16 -16.83 -19.85
N ASP A 79 1.00 -16.47 -19.28
CA ASP A 79 1.51 -17.10 -18.07
C ASP A 79 0.73 -16.68 -16.82
N ALA A 80 0.89 -17.47 -15.75
CA ALA A 80 0.44 -17.12 -14.42
C ALA A 80 1.64 -16.85 -13.50
N LEU A 81 1.62 -15.74 -12.77
CA LEU A 81 2.58 -15.47 -11.71
C LEU A 81 2.09 -16.08 -10.40
N LYS A 82 2.84 -17.04 -9.86
CA LYS A 82 2.61 -17.55 -8.49
C LYS A 82 3.41 -16.69 -7.51
N VAL A 83 2.71 -16.03 -6.59
CA VAL A 83 3.32 -15.29 -5.48
C VAL A 83 3.02 -16.02 -4.17
N THR A 84 4.07 -16.29 -3.39
CA THR A 84 3.93 -16.80 -2.01
C THR A 84 4.13 -15.62 -1.06
N ILE A 85 3.18 -15.40 -0.15
CA ILE A 85 3.33 -14.39 0.90
C ILE A 85 3.91 -15.07 2.14
N GLU A 86 5.18 -14.78 2.42
CA GLU A 86 5.90 -15.44 3.53
C GLU A 86 5.60 -14.83 4.90
N MET A 87 5.50 -13.50 4.97
CA MET A 87 5.40 -12.78 6.23
C MET A 87 4.78 -11.39 6.02
N PHE A 88 4.11 -10.90 7.06
CA PHE A 88 3.77 -9.49 7.23
C PHE A 88 4.46 -8.94 8.48
N LYS A 89 4.92 -7.69 8.42
CA LYS A 89 5.44 -6.95 9.58
C LYS A 89 4.44 -5.84 9.94
N PRO A 90 3.76 -5.94 11.09
CA PRO A 90 2.84 -4.91 11.55
C PRO A 90 3.58 -3.56 11.74
N SER A 91 2.97 -2.45 11.30
CA SER A 91 3.57 -1.11 11.44
C SER A 91 3.39 -0.48 12.83
N GLY A 92 2.57 -1.08 13.69
CA GLY A 92 2.24 -0.60 15.03
C GLY A 92 1.02 0.33 15.12
N PHE A 93 0.47 0.76 13.98
CA PHE A 93 -0.74 1.59 13.94
C PHE A 93 -1.56 1.39 12.66
N GLY A 94 -2.84 1.73 12.71
CA GLY A 94 -3.72 1.76 11.55
C GLY A 94 -4.84 2.76 11.74
N TRP A 95 -5.62 3.01 10.70
CA TRP A 95 -6.74 3.95 10.76
C TRP A 95 -7.99 3.37 10.10
N THR A 96 -9.14 3.81 10.57
CA THR A 96 -10.44 3.60 9.93
C THR A 96 -11.13 4.94 9.86
N ALA A 97 -11.64 5.32 8.69
CA ALA A 97 -12.32 6.60 8.51
C ALA A 97 -13.67 6.44 7.81
N ASN A 98 -14.65 7.22 8.26
CA ASN A 98 -15.80 7.55 7.44
C ASN A 98 -15.43 8.80 6.64
N ILE A 99 -15.44 8.67 5.31
CA ILE A 99 -15.15 9.79 4.43
C ILE A 99 -16.47 10.26 3.82
N PRO A 100 -16.87 11.53 4.03
CA PRO A 100 -18.14 12.04 3.50
C PRO A 100 -18.30 11.80 2.01
N GLY A 101 -19.45 11.25 1.60
CA GLY A 101 -19.76 10.93 0.21
C GLY A 101 -19.11 9.64 -0.33
N PHE A 102 -18.42 8.87 0.51
CA PHE A 102 -17.72 7.64 0.10
C PHE A 102 -18.19 6.41 0.90
N GLY A 103 -18.35 5.29 0.20
CA GLY A 103 -18.70 3.99 0.79
C GLY A 103 -20.20 3.68 0.80
N LEU A 104 -20.55 2.50 1.30
CA LEU A 104 -21.92 1.94 1.23
C LEU A 104 -22.97 2.79 1.95
N LEU A 105 -22.60 3.43 3.07
CA LEU A 105 -23.51 4.15 3.97
C LEU A 105 -23.31 5.67 3.93
N ALA A 106 -22.81 6.20 2.81
CA ALA A 106 -22.49 7.63 2.68
C ALA A 106 -23.70 8.55 2.90
N ASP A 107 -24.91 8.08 2.59
CA ASP A 107 -26.15 8.85 2.79
C ASP A 107 -26.60 8.91 4.26
N ASP A 108 -26.25 7.89 5.05
CA ASP A 108 -26.56 7.79 6.48
C ASP A 108 -25.51 8.48 7.36
N PHE A 109 -24.23 8.42 6.96
CA PHE A 109 -23.08 8.97 7.68
C PHE A 109 -22.41 10.09 6.89
N LYS A 110 -22.99 11.29 6.98
CA LYS A 110 -22.54 12.48 6.24
C LYS A 110 -21.34 13.18 6.86
N GLU A 111 -21.11 12.99 8.15
CA GLU A 111 -20.00 13.59 8.88
C GLU A 111 -18.76 12.70 8.83
N PRO A 112 -17.54 13.28 8.78
CA PRO A 112 -16.32 12.51 8.84
C PRO A 112 -16.15 11.88 10.22
N ALA A 113 -15.56 10.68 10.25
CA ALA A 113 -15.11 10.03 11.48
C ALA A 113 -13.73 9.46 11.27
N LEU A 114 -12.93 9.39 12.33
CA LEU A 114 -11.61 8.78 12.33
C LEU A 114 -11.41 7.99 13.61
N ASN A 115 -10.96 6.75 13.48
CA ASN A 115 -10.45 5.96 14.59
C ASN A 115 -9.00 5.54 14.30
N ILE A 116 -8.10 5.87 15.23
CA ILE A 116 -6.70 5.44 15.19
C ILE A 116 -6.55 4.19 16.05
N TRP A 117 -6.05 3.12 15.45
CA TRP A 117 -5.75 1.85 16.09
C TRP A 117 -4.26 1.78 16.44
N LYS A 118 -3.94 1.21 17.60
CA LYS A 118 -2.58 0.85 18.00
C LYS A 118 -2.51 -0.64 18.24
N TYR A 119 -1.41 -1.25 17.81
CA TYR A 119 -1.15 -2.68 17.97
C TYR A 119 0.36 -2.91 18.05
N ASP A 120 0.76 -4.10 18.45
CA ASP A 120 2.18 -4.42 18.62
C ASP A 120 2.90 -4.35 17.26
N ALA A 121 3.96 -3.54 17.21
CA ALA A 121 4.91 -3.54 16.11
C ALA A 121 5.90 -4.71 16.25
N VAL A 122 6.60 -5.03 15.15
CA VAL A 122 7.70 -6.01 15.12
C VAL A 122 9.04 -5.30 14.98
#